data_AF-A0A0Q3GAV7-F1
#
_entry.id   AF-A0A0Q3GAV7-F1
#
_cell.length_a   1.000
_cell.length_b   1.000
_cell.length_c   1.000
_cell.angle_alpha   90.00
_cell.angle_beta   90.00
_cell.angle_gamma   90.00
#
_symmetry.space_group_name_H-M   'P 1'
#
loop_
_entity.id
_entity.type
_entity.pdbx_description
1 polymer ?
#
loop_
_entity_poly.entity_id
_entity_poly.type
_entity_poly.pdbx_seq_one_letter_code
_entity_poly.pdbx_strand_id
1 'polypeptide(L)'
;MNTEIQEASDILKVIESANKLKGAEEPSGVLRGAQNAWDLLSDEQSQKHITTGSGDLNSILGGGIHCKEVTEIGGVPGVGKTQLGIQLAINVQIPVEYGGLGGKAVYIDTEGSFMVERVYQIAEGCISDIMEYFPYRHDKASSGREHLQPERFLADIYYFRVCSYTEQIAVINYLEKFLGEHKDVRIIIIDSVTFHFRQDFDDLALRTRVLSGLSLKLMKLSKTYNVAPVA
;
A
#
# COMPACT_ATOMS: atom_id res chain seq x y z
N MET A 1 -13.83 15.80 -36.06
CA MET A 1 -12.74 16.49 -36.79
C MET A 1 -12.05 17.59 -35.99
N ASN A 2 -12.61 18.08 -34.86
CA ASN A 2 -11.98 19.13 -34.04
C ASN A 2 -11.16 18.63 -32.83
N THR A 3 -11.30 17.36 -32.42
CA THR A 3 -10.65 16.84 -31.21
C THR A 3 -9.15 16.62 -31.39
N GLU A 4 -8.73 16.09 -32.53
CA GLU A 4 -7.31 15.82 -32.85
C GLU A 4 -6.50 17.12 -32.98
N ILE A 5 -7.09 18.17 -33.55
CA ILE A 5 -6.46 19.49 -33.68
C ILE A 5 -6.33 20.15 -32.30
N GLN A 6 -7.33 19.94 -31.43
CA GLN A 6 -7.31 20.45 -30.07
C GLN A 6 -6.23 19.74 -29.22
N GLU A 7 -6.12 18.42 -29.32
CA GLU A 7 -5.06 17.64 -28.66
C GLU A 7 -3.67 18.04 -29.15
N ALA A 8 -3.48 18.17 -30.47
CA ALA A 8 -2.21 18.65 -31.03
C ALA A 8 -1.87 20.07 -30.55
N SER A 9 -2.87 20.95 -30.44
CA SER A 9 -2.71 22.30 -29.90
C SER A 9 -2.30 22.29 -28.43
N ASP A 10 -2.90 21.41 -27.63
CA ASP A 10 -2.60 21.32 -26.20
C ASP A 10 -1.22 20.70 -25.94
N ILE A 11 -0.79 19.73 -26.77
CA ILE A 11 0.59 19.21 -26.78
C ILE A 11 1.59 20.32 -27.11
N LEU A 12 1.31 21.13 -28.13
CA LEU A 12 2.16 22.27 -28.51
C LEU A 12 2.26 23.32 -27.39
N LYS A 13 1.15 23.63 -26.70
CA LYS A 13 1.14 24.57 -25.57
C LYS A 13 2.02 24.09 -24.41
N VAL A 14 2.04 22.78 -24.11
CA VAL A 14 2.92 22.20 -23.09
C VAL A 14 4.39 22.41 -23.46
N ILE A 15 4.74 22.22 -24.74
CA ILE A 15 6.10 22.42 -25.27
C ILE A 15 6.50 23.92 -25.24
N GLU A 16 5.60 24.83 -25.60
CA GLU A 16 5.87 26.28 -25.61
C GLU A 16 5.99 26.88 -24.20
N SER A 17 5.14 26.44 -23.27
CA SER A 17 5.19 26.84 -21.86
C SER A 17 6.52 26.43 -21.21
N ALA A 18 7.08 25.31 -21.63
CA ALA A 18 8.40 24.83 -21.20
C ALA A 18 9.57 25.67 -21.73
N ASN A 19 9.36 26.51 -22.76
CA ASN A 19 10.41 27.32 -23.41
C ASN A 19 10.42 28.80 -22.99
N LYS A 20 9.30 29.38 -22.51
CA LYS A 20 9.20 30.82 -22.15
C LYS A 20 9.86 31.23 -20.82
N LEU A 21 10.44 30.30 -20.07
CA LEU A 21 11.02 30.56 -18.74
C LEU A 21 12.56 30.56 -18.67
N LYS A 22 13.31 30.64 -19.78
CA LYS A 22 14.77 30.52 -19.73
C LYS A 22 15.53 31.83 -19.96
N GLY A 23 16.04 32.38 -18.87
CA GLY A 23 17.46 32.73 -18.76
C GLY A 23 18.10 31.76 -17.75
N ALA A 24 19.24 31.17 -18.12
CA ALA A 24 20.01 30.12 -17.43
C ALA A 24 19.65 28.66 -17.75
N GLU A 25 20.72 27.89 -17.94
CA GLU A 25 20.80 26.52 -18.47
C GLU A 25 20.24 25.48 -17.50
N GLU A 26 18.98 25.09 -17.66
CA GLU A 26 18.46 23.80 -17.17
C GLU A 26 17.65 23.11 -18.28
N PRO A 27 17.49 21.77 -18.29
CA PRO A 27 16.69 21.06 -19.30
C PRO A 27 15.23 21.55 -19.32
N SER A 28 14.65 21.65 -20.51
CA SER A 28 13.27 22.14 -20.75
C SER A 28 12.21 21.37 -19.94
N GLY A 29 11.08 22.01 -19.64
CA GLY A 29 9.98 21.45 -18.82
C GLY A 29 9.40 20.09 -19.26
N VAL A 30 9.69 19.60 -20.47
CA VAL A 30 9.36 18.22 -20.92
C VAL A 30 10.39 17.20 -20.40
N LEU A 31 11.66 17.59 -20.29
CA LEU A 31 12.74 16.78 -19.72
C LEU A 31 12.69 16.72 -18.18
N ARG A 32 11.85 17.53 -17.54
CA ARG A 32 11.70 17.56 -16.07
C ARG A 32 11.16 16.24 -15.49
N GLY A 33 10.55 15.38 -16.33
CA GLY A 33 10.12 14.03 -15.97
C GLY A 33 11.00 12.91 -16.51
N ALA A 34 12.06 13.23 -17.27
CA ALA A 34 12.98 12.23 -17.80
C ALA A 34 14.01 11.87 -16.71
N GLN A 35 13.87 10.68 -16.13
CA GLN A 35 14.86 10.09 -15.23
C GLN A 35 15.71 9.07 -16.00
N ASN A 36 17.00 8.98 -15.70
CA ASN A 36 17.82 7.93 -16.27
C ASN A 36 17.55 6.60 -15.53
N ALA A 37 17.87 5.46 -16.15
CA ALA A 37 17.60 4.15 -15.56
C ALA A 37 18.37 3.90 -14.24
N TRP A 38 19.51 4.58 -14.05
CA TRP A 38 20.30 4.48 -12.83
C TRP A 38 19.64 5.20 -11.66
N ASP A 39 19.05 6.38 -11.90
CA ASP A 39 18.28 7.12 -10.90
C ASP A 39 17.06 6.31 -10.46
N LEU A 40 16.35 5.67 -11.40
CA LEU A 40 15.21 4.78 -11.09
C LEU A 40 15.63 3.60 -10.20
N LEU A 41 16.72 2.91 -10.55
CA LEU A 41 17.23 1.79 -9.76
C LEU A 41 17.69 2.25 -8.36
N SER A 42 18.35 3.40 -8.27
CA SER A 42 18.80 3.97 -7.01
C SER A 42 17.62 4.35 -6.12
N ASP A 43 16.59 4.96 -6.70
CA ASP A 43 15.34 5.28 -6.02
C ASP A 43 14.66 4.01 -5.49
N GLU A 44 14.53 2.96 -6.30
CA GLU A 44 13.97 1.65 -5.91
C GLU A 44 14.74 1.03 -4.74
N GLN A 45 16.06 0.96 -4.82
CA GLN A 45 16.91 0.39 -3.76
C GLN A 45 16.86 1.19 -2.46
N SER A 46 16.56 2.48 -2.52
CA SER A 46 16.42 3.34 -1.35
C SER A 46 15.08 3.20 -0.63
N GLN A 47 14.06 2.61 -1.30
CA GLN A 47 12.73 2.51 -0.71
C GLN A 47 12.70 1.45 0.39
N LYS A 48 12.10 1.84 1.51
CA LYS A 48 11.81 0.91 2.59
C LYS A 48 10.60 0.05 2.21
N HIS A 49 10.70 -1.24 2.53
CA HIS A 49 9.65 -2.23 2.32
C HIS A 49 9.06 -2.68 3.65
N ILE A 50 7.88 -3.27 3.59
CA ILE A 50 7.22 -3.91 4.73
C ILE A 50 7.65 -5.38 4.74
N THR A 51 8.36 -5.79 5.78
CA THR A 51 8.75 -7.20 5.95
C THR A 51 7.53 -8.10 6.05
N THR A 52 7.61 -9.30 5.49
CA THR A 52 6.60 -10.35 5.65
C THR A 52 6.75 -11.11 6.98
N GLY A 53 7.83 -10.89 7.72
CA GLY A 53 8.22 -11.69 8.89
C GLY A 53 8.99 -12.97 8.53
N SER A 54 9.04 -13.35 7.25
CA SER A 54 9.83 -14.48 6.77
C SER A 54 10.98 -14.01 5.87
N GLY A 55 12.22 -14.39 6.20
CA GLY A 55 13.39 -14.07 5.39
C GLY A 55 13.33 -14.64 3.97
N ASP A 56 12.82 -15.87 3.83
CA ASP A 56 12.67 -16.53 2.54
C ASP A 56 11.64 -15.83 1.65
N LEU A 57 10.50 -15.46 2.23
CA LEU A 57 9.45 -14.77 1.49
C LEU A 57 9.87 -13.33 1.13
N ASN A 58 10.57 -12.64 2.03
CA ASN A 58 11.19 -11.36 1.72
C ASN A 58 12.18 -11.48 0.55
N SER A 59 13.02 -12.52 0.52
CA SER A 59 13.96 -12.76 -0.58
C SER A 59 13.24 -12.92 -1.92
N ILE A 60 12.16 -13.71 -1.95
CA ILE A 60 11.32 -13.90 -3.15
C ILE A 60 10.69 -12.59 -3.62
N LEU A 61 10.28 -11.72 -2.69
CA LEU A 61 9.64 -10.44 -2.97
C LEU A 61 10.63 -9.28 -3.15
N GLY A 62 11.95 -9.55 -3.20
CA GLY A 62 12.96 -8.50 -3.36
C GLY A 62 13.08 -7.55 -2.15
N GLY A 63 12.91 -8.08 -0.94
CA GLY A 63 13.02 -7.38 0.34
C GLY A 63 11.73 -7.45 1.17
N GLY A 64 10.56 -7.46 0.54
CA GLY A 64 9.27 -7.46 1.22
C GLY A 64 8.20 -6.80 0.34
N ILE A 65 7.14 -6.28 0.97
CA ILE A 65 6.07 -5.58 0.25
C ILE A 65 6.46 -4.11 0.05
N HIS A 66 6.48 -3.67 -1.21
CA HIS A 66 6.89 -2.32 -1.60
C HIS A 66 5.71 -1.35 -1.59
N CYS A 67 5.96 -0.11 -1.13
CA CYS A 67 5.01 0.98 -1.34
C CYS A 67 4.98 1.39 -2.82
N LYS A 68 3.91 2.07 -3.24
CA LYS A 68 3.68 2.52 -4.64
C LYS A 68 3.37 1.40 -5.64
N GLU A 69 3.37 0.16 -5.20
CA GLU A 69 3.01 -1.02 -5.99
C GLU A 69 1.77 -1.71 -5.42
N VAL A 70 1.07 -2.46 -6.28
CA VAL A 70 -0.05 -3.31 -5.86
C VAL A 70 0.43 -4.75 -5.88
N THR A 71 0.29 -5.46 -4.77
CA THR A 71 0.64 -6.88 -4.66
C THR A 71 -0.62 -7.73 -4.57
N GLU A 72 -0.71 -8.78 -5.40
CA GLU A 72 -1.78 -9.77 -5.32
C GLU A 72 -1.26 -11.09 -4.73
N ILE A 73 -1.96 -11.61 -3.73
CA ILE A 73 -1.64 -12.87 -3.04
C ILE A 73 -2.74 -13.89 -3.33
N GLY A 74 -2.58 -14.61 -4.43
CA GLY A 74 -3.52 -15.66 -4.86
C GLY A 74 -3.27 -17.03 -4.21
N GLY A 75 -4.33 -17.80 -4.01
CA GLY A 75 -4.22 -19.21 -3.58
C GLY A 75 -5.52 -19.81 -3.03
N VAL A 76 -5.52 -21.13 -2.83
CA VAL A 76 -6.68 -21.87 -2.31
C VAL A 76 -7.05 -21.45 -0.86
N PRO A 77 -8.30 -21.68 -0.40
CA PRO A 77 -8.67 -21.46 0.99
C PRO A 77 -7.73 -22.21 1.96
N GLY A 78 -7.41 -21.59 3.10
CA GLY A 78 -6.55 -22.19 4.11
C GLY A 78 -5.03 -22.11 3.86
N VAL A 79 -4.58 -21.60 2.71
CA VAL A 79 -3.13 -21.48 2.39
C VAL A 79 -2.40 -20.37 3.17
N GLY A 80 -3.11 -19.55 3.95
CA GLY A 80 -2.52 -18.51 4.81
C GLY A 80 -2.65 -17.07 4.32
N LYS A 81 -3.44 -16.77 3.28
CA LYS A 81 -3.65 -15.40 2.76
C LYS A 81 -4.08 -14.39 3.84
N THR A 82 -5.17 -14.68 4.54
CA THR A 82 -5.66 -13.86 5.66
C THR A 82 -4.60 -13.67 6.76
N GLN A 83 -3.84 -14.73 7.07
CA GLN A 83 -2.78 -14.68 8.07
C GLN A 83 -1.66 -13.73 7.64
N LEU A 84 -1.24 -13.80 6.38
CA LEU A 84 -0.25 -12.90 5.83
C LEU A 84 -0.77 -11.46 5.75
N GLY A 85 -2.04 -11.25 5.39
CA GLY A 85 -2.67 -9.93 5.42
C GLY A 85 -2.66 -9.30 6.82
N ILE A 86 -3.01 -10.07 7.86
CA ILE A 86 -2.95 -9.61 9.25
C ILE A 86 -1.49 -9.35 9.67
N GLN A 87 -0.56 -10.24 9.33
CA GLN A 87 0.87 -10.07 9.61
C GLN A 87 1.41 -8.78 9.01
N LEU A 88 1.08 -8.47 7.76
CA LEU A 88 1.51 -7.25 7.09
C LEU A 88 0.89 -6.00 7.71
N ALA A 89 -0.38 -6.07 8.15
CA ALA A 89 -1.04 -4.99 8.87
C ALA A 89 -0.39 -4.68 10.23
N ILE A 90 0.29 -5.65 10.85
CA ILE A 90 1.12 -5.46 12.04
C ILE A 90 2.52 -4.97 11.65
N ASN A 91 3.18 -5.62 10.70
CA ASN A 91 4.58 -5.37 10.35
C ASN A 91 4.82 -3.95 9.79
N VAL A 92 3.82 -3.34 9.14
CA VAL A 92 3.91 -1.96 8.68
C VAL A 92 4.12 -0.96 9.82
N GLN A 93 3.66 -1.31 11.02
CA GLN A 93 3.68 -0.48 12.22
C GLN A 93 4.98 -0.61 13.00
N ILE A 94 5.83 -1.59 12.66
CA ILE A 94 7.15 -1.75 13.27
C ILE A 94 7.89 -0.41 13.17
N PRO A 95 8.37 0.15 14.29
CA PRO A 95 9.04 1.44 14.27
C PRO A 95 10.26 1.49 13.36
N VAL A 96 10.56 2.69 12.86
CA VAL A 96 11.66 2.90 11.90
C VAL A 96 13.02 2.54 12.49
N GLU A 97 13.20 2.77 13.79
CA GLU A 97 14.39 2.35 14.55
C GLU A 97 14.57 0.84 14.64
N TYR A 98 13.55 0.04 14.32
CA TYR A 98 13.63 -1.42 14.22
C TYR A 98 13.57 -1.91 12.77
N GLY A 99 13.71 -1.00 11.79
CA GLY A 99 13.75 -1.33 10.37
C GLY A 99 12.39 -1.38 9.67
N GLY A 100 11.29 -1.07 10.38
CA GLY A 100 9.97 -0.97 9.76
C GLY A 100 9.64 0.41 9.21
N LEU A 101 8.36 0.66 8.96
CA LEU A 101 7.86 1.93 8.42
C LEU A 101 7.22 2.85 9.47
N GLY A 102 6.86 2.33 10.66
CA GLY A 102 6.12 3.06 11.68
C GLY A 102 4.79 3.65 11.17
N GLY A 103 4.18 3.00 10.17
CA GLY A 103 2.95 3.45 9.53
C GLY A 103 1.73 2.69 10.04
N LYS A 104 0.54 3.14 9.62
CA LYS A 104 -0.75 2.50 9.97
C LYS A 104 -1.28 1.62 8.84
N ALA A 105 -2.24 0.76 9.16
CA ALA A 105 -2.87 -0.13 8.20
C ALA A 105 -4.35 0.21 7.98
N VAL A 106 -4.82 0.05 6.76
CA VAL A 106 -6.24 -0.11 6.45
C VAL A 106 -6.48 -1.59 6.14
N TYR A 107 -7.53 -2.18 6.72
CA TYR A 107 -7.93 -3.56 6.46
C TYR A 107 -9.39 -3.59 6.00
N ILE A 108 -9.62 -4.01 4.76
CA ILE A 108 -10.94 -4.17 4.16
C ILE A 108 -11.27 -5.66 4.13
N ASP A 109 -12.25 -6.06 4.91
CA ASP A 109 -12.64 -7.45 5.10
C ASP A 109 -13.96 -7.75 4.39
N THR A 110 -13.88 -8.57 3.34
CA THR A 110 -15.02 -8.96 2.50
C THR A 110 -15.64 -10.28 2.93
N GLU A 111 -14.88 -11.18 3.59
CA GLU A 111 -15.37 -12.52 3.97
C GLU A 111 -15.85 -12.59 5.43
N GLY A 112 -15.29 -11.78 6.32
CA GLY A 112 -15.53 -11.79 7.76
C GLY A 112 -14.45 -12.59 8.48
N SER A 113 -13.29 -12.72 7.85
CA SER A 113 -12.17 -13.58 8.26
C SER A 113 -11.24 -12.89 9.27
N PHE A 114 -11.40 -11.58 9.47
CA PHE A 114 -10.56 -10.80 10.37
C PHE A 114 -10.91 -11.10 11.84
N MET A 115 -9.97 -11.73 12.55
CA MET A 115 -10.12 -12.11 13.95
C MET A 115 -9.21 -11.26 14.83
N VAL A 116 -9.80 -10.44 15.71
CA VAL A 116 -9.05 -9.50 16.55
C VAL A 116 -8.09 -10.22 17.51
N GLU A 117 -8.50 -11.37 18.04
CA GLU A 117 -7.66 -12.21 18.91
C GLU A 117 -6.40 -12.67 18.16
N ARG A 118 -6.53 -12.95 16.86
CA ARG A 118 -5.38 -13.35 16.04
C ARG A 118 -4.44 -12.18 15.77
N VAL A 119 -4.98 -10.98 15.55
CA VAL A 119 -4.20 -9.75 15.41
C VAL A 119 -3.38 -9.50 16.69
N TYR A 120 -4.01 -9.67 17.86
CA TYR A 120 -3.35 -9.51 19.16
C TYR A 120 -2.19 -10.51 19.32
N GLN A 121 -2.42 -11.80 19.04
CA GLN A 121 -1.36 -12.82 19.09
C GLN A 121 -0.17 -12.50 18.16
N ILE A 122 -0.45 -12.01 16.95
CA ILE A 122 0.59 -11.64 15.99
C ILE A 122 1.35 -10.39 16.47
N ALA A 123 0.66 -9.43 17.10
CA ALA A 123 1.30 -8.26 17.70
C ALA A 123 2.26 -8.66 18.84
N GLU A 124 1.84 -9.58 19.73
CA GLU A 124 2.72 -10.11 20.79
C GLU A 124 3.96 -10.81 20.22
N GLY A 125 3.78 -11.62 19.18
CA GLY A 125 4.90 -12.26 18.47
C GLY A 125 5.86 -11.23 17.87
N CYS A 126 5.32 -10.23 17.17
CA CYS A 126 6.13 -9.15 16.58
C CYS A 126 6.95 -8.38 17.63
N ILE A 127 6.35 -8.06 18.79
CA ILE A 127 7.06 -7.40 19.89
C ILE A 127 8.17 -8.30 20.44
N SER A 128 7.88 -9.59 20.62
CA SER A 128 8.86 -10.58 21.10
C SER A 128 10.06 -10.67 20.16
N ASP A 129 9.80 -10.76 18.84
CA ASP A 129 10.84 -10.77 17.81
C ASP A 129 11.70 -9.50 17.89
N ILE A 130 11.07 -8.32 17.96
CA ILE A 130 11.80 -7.04 18.08
C ILE A 130 12.72 -7.04 19.31
N MET A 131 12.22 -7.51 20.45
CA MET A 131 13.00 -7.56 21.70
C MET A 131 14.18 -8.52 21.61
N GLU A 132 14.01 -9.67 20.94
CA GLU A 132 15.06 -10.66 20.75
C GLU A 132 16.17 -10.16 19.81
N TYR A 133 15.80 -9.53 18.68
CA TYR A 133 16.76 -9.08 17.68
C TYR A 133 17.45 -7.74 18.01
N PHE A 134 16.87 -6.90 18.88
CA PHE A 134 17.39 -5.56 19.19
C PHE A 134 17.64 -5.27 20.69
N PRO A 135 18.31 -6.16 21.45
CA PRO A 135 18.36 -6.11 22.92
C PRO A 135 18.99 -4.81 23.49
N TYR A 136 19.96 -4.22 22.80
CA TYR A 136 20.71 -3.05 23.28
C TYR A 136 20.07 -1.68 22.96
N ARG A 137 19.01 -1.63 22.14
CA ARG A 137 18.31 -0.36 21.84
C ARG A 137 17.23 0.00 22.88
N HIS A 138 16.97 -0.89 23.85
CA HIS A 138 15.90 -0.73 24.83
C HIS A 138 16.26 0.05 26.11
N ASP A 139 17.52 0.45 26.28
CA ASP A 139 18.04 1.04 27.52
C ASP A 139 18.08 2.59 27.54
N LYS A 140 17.90 3.25 26.39
CA LYS A 140 17.98 4.72 26.29
C LYS A 140 16.66 5.45 25.96
N ALA A 141 15.55 4.73 25.76
CA ALA A 141 14.27 5.34 25.40
C ALA A 141 13.15 4.81 26.31
N SER A 142 12.92 5.49 27.43
CA SER A 142 11.71 5.33 28.24
C SER A 142 10.42 5.57 27.41
N SER A 143 10.52 6.30 26.30
CA SER A 143 9.44 6.60 25.35
C SER A 143 9.22 5.55 24.24
N GLY A 144 10.23 4.70 23.94
CA GLY A 144 10.11 3.66 22.90
C GLY A 144 9.29 2.45 23.33
N ARG A 145 9.30 2.13 24.64
CA ARG A 145 8.53 1.00 25.20
C ARG A 145 7.02 1.25 25.22
N GLU A 146 6.59 2.51 25.27
CA GLU A 146 5.17 2.87 25.17
C GLU A 146 4.59 2.53 23.80
N HIS A 147 5.42 2.44 22.76
CA HIS A 147 4.98 2.18 21.38
C HIS A 147 4.88 0.68 21.05
N LEU A 148 5.52 -0.18 21.85
CA LEU A 148 5.52 -1.64 21.66
C LEU A 148 4.53 -2.31 22.62
N GLN A 149 3.24 -1.97 22.46
CA GLN A 149 2.14 -2.61 23.19
C GLN A 149 1.15 -3.19 22.18
N PRO A 150 0.65 -4.43 22.35
CA PRO A 150 -0.29 -5.04 21.40
C PRO A 150 -1.52 -4.16 21.11
N GLU A 151 -2.08 -3.52 22.13
CA GLU A 151 -3.25 -2.65 22.01
C GLU A 151 -3.02 -1.49 21.05
N ARG A 152 -1.78 -1.00 20.99
CA ARG A 152 -1.40 0.10 20.10
C ARG A 152 -1.37 -0.39 18.65
N PHE A 153 -0.86 -1.59 18.42
CA PHE A 153 -0.91 -2.22 17.09
C PHE A 153 -2.35 -2.40 16.61
N LEU A 154 -3.26 -2.81 17.51
CA LEU A 154 -4.68 -2.96 17.19
C LEU A 154 -5.34 -1.60 16.89
N ALA A 155 -5.03 -0.58 17.68
CA ALA A 155 -5.59 0.77 17.52
C ALA A 155 -5.19 1.45 16.20
N ASP A 156 -4.06 1.05 15.62
CA ASP A 156 -3.50 1.62 14.39
C ASP A 156 -3.87 0.81 13.12
N ILE A 157 -4.87 -0.09 13.24
CA ILE A 157 -5.52 -0.77 12.11
C ILE A 157 -6.93 -0.21 11.92
N TYR A 158 -7.16 0.48 10.80
CA TYR A 158 -8.49 0.94 10.38
C TYR A 158 -9.23 -0.19 9.67
N TYR A 159 -10.28 -0.72 10.30
CA TYR A 159 -11.05 -1.86 9.80
C TYR A 159 -12.33 -1.42 9.07
N PHE A 160 -12.56 -1.97 7.88
CA PHE A 160 -13.79 -1.81 7.11
C PHE A 160 -14.38 -3.17 6.78
N ARG A 161 -15.56 -3.47 7.33
CA ARG A 161 -16.36 -4.62 6.90
C ARG A 161 -17.14 -4.26 5.65
N VAL A 162 -17.06 -5.11 4.63
CA VAL A 162 -17.78 -4.93 3.36
C VAL A 162 -18.64 -6.16 3.09
N CYS A 163 -19.93 -5.95 2.89
CA CYS A 163 -20.93 -7.01 2.74
C CYS A 163 -21.46 -7.16 1.31
N SER A 164 -20.97 -6.36 0.36
CA SER A 164 -21.35 -6.45 -1.06
C SER A 164 -20.28 -5.84 -1.98
N TYR A 165 -20.33 -6.18 -3.28
CA TYR A 165 -19.41 -5.59 -4.27
C TYR A 165 -19.60 -4.07 -4.41
N THR A 166 -20.82 -3.55 -4.20
CA THR A 166 -21.12 -2.12 -4.28
C THR A 166 -20.51 -1.36 -3.10
N GLU A 167 -20.60 -1.90 -1.89
CA GLU A 167 -19.90 -1.38 -0.71
C GLU A 167 -18.38 -1.42 -0.92
N GLN A 168 -17.85 -2.50 -1.52
CA GLN A 168 -16.42 -2.62 -1.81
C GLN A 168 -15.94 -1.47 -2.71
N ILE A 169 -16.69 -1.19 -3.78
CA ILE A 169 -16.40 -0.08 -4.70
C ILE A 169 -16.50 1.27 -3.97
N ALA A 170 -17.51 1.44 -3.11
CA ALA A 170 -17.70 2.68 -2.35
C ALA A 170 -16.53 2.95 -1.40
N VAL A 171 -16.09 1.94 -0.63
CA VAL A 171 -14.95 2.05 0.28
C VAL A 171 -13.67 2.36 -0.50
N ILE A 172 -13.38 1.64 -1.59
CA ILE A 172 -12.17 1.88 -2.40
C ILE A 172 -12.16 3.31 -2.99
N ASN A 173 -13.32 3.84 -3.39
CA ASN A 173 -13.42 5.23 -3.84
C ASN A 173 -13.23 6.24 -2.70
N TYR A 174 -13.74 5.93 -1.51
CA TYR A 174 -13.58 6.75 -0.31
C TYR A 174 -12.11 6.82 0.18
N LEU A 175 -11.31 5.79 -0.10
CA LEU A 175 -9.90 5.75 0.34
C LEU A 175 -9.08 6.96 -0.12
N GLU A 176 -9.38 7.59 -1.26
CA GLU A 176 -8.67 8.80 -1.71
C GLU A 176 -8.82 9.95 -0.70
N LYS A 177 -10.04 10.14 -0.17
CA LYS A 177 -10.29 11.13 0.88
C LYS A 177 -9.66 10.69 2.21
N PHE A 178 -9.85 9.42 2.58
CA PHE A 178 -9.34 8.86 3.83
C PHE A 178 -7.81 9.00 3.95
N LEU A 179 -7.05 8.60 2.92
CA LEU A 179 -5.60 8.78 2.86
C LEU A 179 -5.20 10.27 2.73
N GLY A 180 -6.14 11.12 2.31
CA GLY A 180 -6.07 12.58 2.42
C GLY A 180 -5.89 13.04 3.86
N GLU A 181 -6.67 12.45 4.77
CA GLU A 181 -6.76 12.81 6.18
C GLU A 181 -5.77 12.01 7.06
N HIS A 182 -5.45 10.78 6.67
CA HIS A 182 -4.59 9.84 7.40
C HIS A 182 -3.27 9.59 6.65
N LYS A 183 -2.33 10.55 6.76
CA LYS A 183 -1.03 10.55 6.05
C LYS A 183 -0.01 9.54 6.58
N ASP A 184 -0.33 8.88 7.68
CA ASP A 184 0.48 7.87 8.36
C ASP A 184 0.15 6.44 7.90
N VAL A 185 -0.94 6.24 7.14
CA VAL A 185 -1.23 4.93 6.52
C VAL A 185 -0.16 4.59 5.48
N ARG A 186 0.32 3.34 5.51
CA ARG A 186 1.34 2.84 4.58
C ARG A 186 0.95 1.54 3.89
N ILE A 187 -0.09 0.85 4.35
CA ILE A 187 -0.59 -0.37 3.72
C ILE A 187 -2.13 -0.40 3.70
N ILE A 188 -2.68 -0.99 2.64
CA ILE A 188 -4.11 -1.23 2.49
C ILE A 188 -4.28 -2.72 2.16
N ILE A 189 -4.84 -3.49 3.09
CA ILE A 189 -5.16 -4.91 2.88
C ILE A 189 -6.60 -5.02 2.43
N ILE A 190 -6.86 -5.85 1.40
CA ILE A 190 -8.21 -6.19 0.95
C ILE A 190 -8.34 -7.71 0.96
N ASP A 191 -8.93 -8.28 2.01
CA ASP A 191 -9.12 -9.73 2.16
C ASP A 191 -10.60 -10.11 1.95
N SER A 192 -11.02 -10.65 0.81
CA SER A 192 -10.31 -10.74 -0.48
C SER A 192 -10.99 -9.88 -1.54
N VAL A 193 -10.24 -9.38 -2.54
CA VAL A 193 -10.80 -8.51 -3.60
C VAL A 193 -11.91 -9.20 -4.39
N THR A 194 -11.84 -10.52 -4.58
CA THR A 194 -12.69 -11.25 -5.51
C THR A 194 -13.90 -11.92 -4.87
N PHE A 195 -14.07 -11.88 -3.55
CA PHE A 195 -15.13 -12.62 -2.85
C PHE A 195 -16.54 -12.28 -3.39
N HIS A 196 -16.96 -11.02 -3.26
CA HIS A 196 -18.30 -10.56 -3.68
C HIS A 196 -18.49 -10.63 -5.21
N PHE A 197 -17.40 -10.53 -5.98
CA PHE A 197 -17.44 -10.63 -7.44
C PHE A 197 -17.57 -12.07 -7.96
N ARG A 198 -17.31 -13.08 -7.12
CA ARG A 198 -17.47 -14.49 -7.48
C ARG A 198 -18.86 -15.03 -7.16
N GLN A 199 -19.51 -14.52 -6.12
CA GLN A 199 -20.78 -15.03 -5.63
C GLN A 199 -21.99 -14.31 -6.25
N ASP A 200 -21.92 -12.98 -6.39
CA ASP A 200 -23.10 -12.14 -6.67
C ASP A 200 -22.98 -11.36 -7.99
N PHE A 201 -22.27 -11.89 -8.98
CA PHE A 201 -21.94 -11.16 -10.20
C PHE A 201 -22.15 -11.97 -11.50
N ASP A 202 -23.37 -11.89 -12.04
CA ASP A 202 -23.79 -12.64 -13.25
C ASP A 202 -23.11 -12.17 -14.54
N ASP A 203 -22.88 -10.86 -14.69
CA ASP A 203 -22.27 -10.29 -15.89
C ASP A 203 -20.73 -10.32 -15.80
N LEU A 204 -20.12 -11.32 -16.45
CA LEU A 204 -18.67 -11.50 -16.48
C LEU A 204 -17.91 -10.34 -17.15
N ALA A 205 -18.50 -9.66 -18.14
CA ALA A 205 -17.87 -8.54 -18.81
C ALA A 205 -17.86 -7.30 -17.91
N LEU A 206 -18.98 -7.02 -17.26
CA LEU A 206 -19.06 -5.95 -16.26
C LEU A 206 -18.16 -6.25 -15.07
N ARG A 207 -18.11 -7.50 -14.58
CA ARG A 207 -17.20 -7.92 -13.49
C ARG A 207 -15.76 -7.58 -13.81
N THR A 208 -15.31 -7.97 -15.01
CA THR A 208 -13.96 -7.72 -15.48
C THR A 208 -13.67 -6.22 -15.53
N ARG A 209 -14.58 -5.42 -16.09
CA ARG A 209 -14.45 -3.96 -16.15
C ARG A 209 -14.33 -3.33 -14.78
N VAL A 210 -15.16 -3.76 -13.83
CA VAL A 210 -15.16 -3.23 -12.46
C VAL A 210 -13.86 -3.60 -11.74
N LEU A 211 -13.45 -4.87 -11.78
CA LEU A 211 -12.19 -5.32 -11.18
C LEU A 211 -10.98 -4.59 -11.75
N SER A 212 -10.93 -4.41 -13.07
CA SER A 212 -9.88 -3.59 -13.71
C SER A 212 -9.92 -2.13 -13.24
N GLY A 213 -11.11 -1.54 -13.10
CA GLY A 213 -11.26 -0.19 -12.56
C GLY A 213 -10.77 -0.06 -11.12
N LEU A 214 -11.06 -1.04 -10.27
CA LEU A 214 -10.57 -1.10 -8.89
C LEU A 214 -9.05 -1.24 -8.84
N SER A 215 -8.47 -2.13 -9.66
CA SER A 215 -7.01 -2.30 -9.77
C SER A 215 -6.32 -0.99 -10.16
N LEU A 216 -6.82 -0.30 -11.20
CA LEU A 216 -6.31 1.00 -11.61
C LEU A 216 -6.44 2.07 -10.52
N LYS A 217 -7.55 2.06 -9.77
CA LYS A 217 -7.74 2.97 -8.63
C LYS A 217 -6.73 2.71 -7.53
N LEU A 218 -6.48 1.45 -7.16
CA LEU A 218 -5.48 1.07 -6.17
C LEU A 218 -4.07 1.45 -6.61
N MET A 219 -3.71 1.24 -7.88
CA MET A 219 -2.43 1.69 -8.45
C MET A 219 -2.28 3.22 -8.41
N LYS A 220 -3.37 3.98 -8.63
CA LYS A 220 -3.33 5.44 -8.47
C LYS A 220 -3.09 5.80 -7.01
N LEU A 221 -3.83 5.19 -6.08
CA LEU A 221 -3.70 5.46 -4.64
C LEU A 221 -2.29 5.12 -4.13
N SER A 222 -1.71 3.98 -4.55
CA SER A 222 -0.37 3.55 -4.15
C SER A 222 0.68 4.61 -4.49
N LYS A 223 0.65 5.13 -5.73
CA LYS A 223 1.59 6.14 -6.21
C LYS A 223 1.35 7.51 -5.58
N THR A 224 0.10 7.94 -5.44
CA THR A 224 -0.23 9.27 -4.91
C THR A 224 0.04 9.40 -3.42
N TYR A 225 -0.25 8.36 -2.63
CA TYR A 225 -0.16 8.41 -1.17
C TYR A 225 1.02 7.63 -0.59
N ASN A 226 1.86 7.02 -1.44
CA ASN A 226 2.98 6.18 -1.03
C ASN A 226 2.54 5.05 -0.08
N VAL A 227 1.51 4.32 -0.48
CA VAL A 227 0.95 3.17 0.25
C VAL A 227 1.15 1.88 -0.56
N ALA A 228 1.10 0.74 0.11
CA ALA A 228 1.14 -0.59 -0.48
C ALA A 228 -0.25 -1.26 -0.43
N PRO A 229 -1.05 -1.26 -1.51
CA PRO A 229 -2.22 -2.11 -1.59
C PRO A 229 -1.85 -3.58 -1.75
N VAL A 230 -2.43 -4.44 -0.92
CA VAL A 230 -2.30 -5.90 -0.97
C VAL A 230 -3.69 -6.52 -1.05
N ALA A 231 -3.88 -7.40 -2.03
CA ALA A 231 -5.17 -7.98 -2.42
C ALA A 231 -5.15 -9.50 -2.54
#